data_AF-A0AA40SQD3-F1
#
_entry.id   AF-A0AA40SQD3-F1
#
_cell.length_a   1.000
_cell.length_b   1.000
_cell.length_c   1.000
_cell.angle_alpha   90.00
_cell.angle_beta   90.00
_cell.angle_gamma   90.00
#
_symmetry.space_group_name_H-M   'P 1'
#
loop_
_entity.id
_entity.type
_entity.pdbx_description
1 polymer ?
#
loop_
_entity_poly.entity_id
_entity_poly.type
_entity_poly.pdbx_seq_one_letter_code
_entity_poly.pdbx_strand_id
1 'polypeptide(L)'
;MALTAQESVDTFDLDDREAIVAGDWHGNLAWVGRAIPAAARTGVRTLLHLGDFGFWPGGSADLLATVDHCVAKSWERTVTSGIERVLVTPGNHEDWASLDSLFAAHPGRAVRVSESVWVLPRGFRFAAGGRSFLSFGGAASIDYAYRVALRSWWPSEMPSLDDIRTAVVGGATDVLLTHDAGLSVTPQIAAVLTGPSQWVASERQYSGMGRTLIDYVLTATNPLLQLHGHHHLRDTGVFEREGMPPLRVEALGMDGQDGNVTLLNLDDLSVTDLEVSR
;
A
#
# COMPACT_ATOMS: atom_id res chain seq x y z
N MET A 1 -7.01 20.90 -0.85
CA MET A 1 -5.81 21.35 -1.59
C MET A 1 -5.27 20.14 -2.32
N ALA A 2 -4.96 20.25 -3.61
CA ALA A 2 -4.36 19.16 -4.37
C ALA A 2 -2.95 18.84 -3.83
N LEU A 3 -2.48 17.60 -4.03
CA LEU A 3 -1.11 17.21 -3.69
C LEU A 3 -0.13 18.00 -4.56
N THR A 4 0.92 18.53 -3.94
CA THR A 4 1.96 19.32 -4.62
C THR A 4 3.25 18.53 -4.64
N ALA A 5 3.83 18.32 -5.82
CA ALA A 5 5.13 17.70 -5.96
C ALA A 5 6.25 18.60 -5.40
N GLN A 6 7.10 18.04 -4.55
CA GLN A 6 8.34 18.67 -4.10
C GLN A 6 9.56 18.14 -4.88
N GLU A 7 9.57 16.84 -5.14
CA GLU A 7 10.65 16.09 -5.78
C GLU A 7 10.07 14.86 -6.49
N SER A 8 10.77 14.33 -7.49
CA SER A 8 10.42 13.03 -8.07
C SER A 8 11.67 12.22 -8.42
N VAL A 9 11.58 10.90 -8.32
CA VAL A 9 12.69 9.97 -8.59
C VAL A 9 12.23 8.81 -9.47
N ASP A 10 13.16 8.26 -10.26
CA ASP A 10 12.86 7.14 -11.17
C ASP A 10 12.84 5.79 -10.44
N THR A 11 13.57 5.66 -9.33
CA THR A 11 13.65 4.43 -8.52
C THR A 11 14.17 4.77 -7.12
N PHE A 12 14.06 3.80 -6.21
CA PHE A 12 14.86 3.75 -4.97
C PHE A 12 15.80 2.55 -5.02
N ASP A 13 16.96 2.68 -4.36
CA ASP A 13 17.85 1.58 -4.00
C ASP A 13 18.15 1.74 -2.52
N LEU A 14 17.48 0.93 -1.69
CA LEU A 14 17.46 1.10 -0.24
C LEU A 14 18.37 0.06 0.42
N ASP A 15 19.29 0.52 1.26
CA ASP A 15 20.24 -0.35 1.98
C ASP A 15 19.59 -1.09 3.17
N ASP A 16 18.35 -0.77 3.53
CA ASP A 16 17.64 -1.42 4.63
C ASP A 16 17.51 -2.92 4.34
N ARG A 17 17.87 -3.77 5.33
CA ARG A 17 17.66 -5.23 5.26
C ARG A 17 16.31 -5.69 5.80
N GLU A 18 15.55 -4.75 6.35
CA GLU A 18 14.20 -4.93 6.83
C GLU A 18 13.38 -3.74 6.35
N ALA A 19 12.09 -3.94 6.13
CA ALA A 19 11.16 -2.85 5.81
C ALA A 19 10.02 -2.84 6.82
N ILE A 20 9.56 -1.67 7.22
CA ILE A 20 8.27 -1.57 7.92
C ILE A 20 7.17 -1.56 6.87
N VAL A 21 6.11 -2.32 7.07
CA VAL A 21 4.93 -2.32 6.19
C VAL A 21 3.69 -1.96 7.00
N ALA A 22 2.93 -0.99 6.54
CA ALA A 22 1.69 -0.54 7.16
C ALA A 22 0.48 -0.74 6.23
N GLY A 23 -0.64 -1.17 6.80
CA GLY A 23 -1.94 -1.28 6.15
C GLY A 23 -2.73 0.02 6.22
N ASP A 24 -4.05 -0.08 6.32
CA ASP A 24 -4.96 1.04 6.08
C ASP A 24 -4.96 2.03 7.26
N TRP A 25 -4.65 3.31 7.03
CA TRP A 25 -4.62 4.34 8.09
C TRP A 25 -5.85 5.23 8.09
N HIS A 26 -6.55 5.33 6.95
CA HIS A 26 -7.78 6.10 6.76
C HIS A 26 -7.65 7.59 7.15
N GLY A 27 -6.45 8.15 7.10
CA GLY A 27 -6.17 9.51 7.57
C GLY A 27 -6.33 9.69 9.09
N ASN A 28 -6.34 8.62 9.88
CA ASN A 28 -6.49 8.67 11.33
C ASN A 28 -5.22 9.24 11.99
N LEU A 29 -5.22 10.54 12.27
CA LEU A 29 -4.10 11.26 12.86
C LEU A 29 -3.66 10.69 14.23
N ALA A 30 -4.60 10.20 15.02
CA ALA A 30 -4.29 9.58 16.32
C ALA A 30 -3.54 8.26 16.13
N TRP A 31 -3.91 7.48 15.11
CA TRP A 31 -3.19 6.27 14.75
C TRP A 31 -1.80 6.56 14.20
N VAL A 32 -1.66 7.54 13.30
CA VAL A 32 -0.35 8.02 12.79
C VAL A 32 0.60 8.35 13.95
N GLY A 33 0.10 9.07 14.95
CA GLY A 33 0.83 9.43 16.17
C GLY A 33 1.29 8.26 17.04
N ARG A 34 0.80 7.04 16.79
CA ARG A 34 1.19 5.81 17.50
C ARG A 34 1.99 4.85 16.60
N ALA A 35 1.56 4.70 15.35
CA ALA A 35 2.17 3.82 14.36
C ALA A 35 3.61 4.26 14.00
N ILE A 36 3.84 5.54 13.70
CA ILE A 36 5.17 6.03 13.33
C ILE A 36 6.18 5.89 14.49
N PRO A 37 5.85 6.27 15.74
CA PRO A 37 6.75 5.99 16.86
C PRO A 37 6.97 4.51 17.13
N ALA A 38 6.00 3.64 16.83
CA ALA A 38 6.18 2.18 16.96
C ALA A 38 7.14 1.64 15.90
N ALA A 39 6.92 2.02 14.65
CA ALA A 39 7.77 1.71 13.52
C ALA A 39 9.23 2.18 13.74
N ALA A 40 9.42 3.42 14.18
CA ALA A 40 10.74 4.01 14.40
C ALA A 40 11.60 3.25 15.44
N ARG A 41 10.98 2.56 16.40
CA ARG A 41 11.71 1.78 17.42
C ARG A 41 12.44 0.56 16.85
N THR A 42 12.09 0.12 15.63
CA THR A 42 12.75 -0.99 14.95
C THR A 42 14.15 -0.62 14.44
N GLY A 43 14.43 0.68 14.25
CA GLY A 43 15.67 1.15 13.61
C GLY A 43 15.63 1.14 12.09
N VAL A 44 14.57 0.61 11.47
CA VAL A 44 14.34 0.66 10.02
C VAL A 44 13.95 2.07 9.60
N ARG A 45 14.50 2.54 8.47
CA ARG A 45 14.30 3.93 8.01
C ARG A 45 13.15 4.08 7.01
N THR A 46 12.74 2.99 6.37
CA THR A 46 11.72 3.03 5.32
C THR A 46 10.42 2.37 5.80
N LEU A 47 9.32 3.10 5.68
CA LEU A 47 7.97 2.58 5.86
C LEU A 47 7.27 2.47 4.50
N LEU A 48 6.78 1.28 4.18
CA LEU A 48 5.96 0.99 3.00
C LEU A 48 4.49 1.00 3.43
N HIS A 49 3.65 1.81 2.78
CA HIS A 49 2.22 1.89 3.10
C HIS A 49 1.38 1.29 1.97
N LEU A 50 0.47 0.38 2.31
CA LEU A 50 -0.30 -0.44 1.37
C LEU A 50 -1.64 0.19 0.98
N GLY A 51 -1.73 1.51 0.91
CA GLY A 51 -2.94 2.22 0.51
C GLY A 51 -3.88 2.57 1.66
N ASP A 52 -4.95 3.27 1.33
CA ASP A 52 -5.85 3.93 2.28
C ASP A 52 -5.08 4.75 3.31
N PHE A 53 -4.11 5.52 2.80
CA PHE A 53 -3.35 6.49 3.57
C PHE A 53 -4.28 7.61 4.04
N GLY A 54 -5.19 8.04 3.16
CA GLY A 54 -6.24 9.01 3.47
C GLY A 54 -6.01 10.38 2.84
N PHE A 55 -5.50 10.44 1.61
CA PHE A 55 -5.35 11.64 0.79
C PHE A 55 -6.72 12.20 0.34
N TRP A 56 -7.60 12.53 1.28
CA TRP A 56 -8.90 13.09 0.97
C TRP A 56 -8.81 14.57 0.59
N PRO A 57 -9.70 15.06 -0.31
CA PRO A 57 -9.80 16.48 -0.61
C PRO A 57 -10.06 17.30 0.65
N GLY A 58 -9.09 18.15 1.02
CA GLY A 58 -9.20 19.04 2.18
C GLY A 58 -8.67 18.46 3.50
N GLY A 59 -8.47 17.14 3.62
CA GLY A 59 -7.87 16.50 4.81
C GLY A 59 -6.37 16.20 4.66
N SER A 60 -5.89 16.11 3.42
CA SER A 60 -4.50 15.70 3.13
C SER A 60 -3.43 16.58 3.78
N ALA A 61 -3.68 17.88 3.98
CA ALA A 61 -2.69 18.79 4.55
C ALA A 61 -2.39 18.47 6.03
N ASP A 62 -3.43 18.25 6.84
CA ASP A 62 -3.29 17.91 8.26
C ASP A 62 -2.66 16.53 8.44
N LEU A 63 -3.01 15.58 7.57
CA LEU A 63 -2.40 14.25 7.53
C LEU A 63 -0.90 14.32 7.25
N LEU A 64 -0.51 14.97 6.15
CA LEU A 64 0.90 15.11 5.77
C LEU A 64 1.70 15.85 6.86
N ALA A 65 1.16 16.93 7.42
CA ALA A 65 1.79 17.65 8.51
C ALA A 65 1.96 16.79 9.77
N THR A 66 0.98 15.94 10.10
CA THR A 66 1.05 15.01 11.22
C THR A 66 2.11 13.94 10.99
N VAL A 67 2.18 13.38 9.78
CA VAL A 67 3.18 12.38 9.40
C VAL A 67 4.58 12.98 9.49
N ASP A 68 4.82 14.13 8.86
CA ASP A 68 6.10 14.83 8.90
C ASP A 68 6.51 15.18 10.35
N HIS A 69 5.55 15.65 11.16
CA HIS A 69 5.79 15.91 12.59
C HIS A 69 6.23 14.65 13.34
N CYS A 70 5.51 13.53 13.18
CA CYS A 70 5.82 12.28 13.85
C CYS A 70 7.15 11.67 13.36
N VAL A 71 7.45 11.79 12.07
CA VAL A 71 8.72 11.40 11.47
C VAL A 71 9.86 12.22 12.05
N ALA A 72 9.77 13.55 12.05
CA ALA A 72 10.78 14.43 12.64
C ALA A 72 10.99 14.13 14.13
N LYS A 73 9.90 13.95 14.88
CA LYS A 73 9.95 13.59 16.31
C LYS A 73 10.60 12.23 16.58
N SER A 74 10.53 11.29 15.64
CA SER A 74 11.15 9.98 15.80
C SER A 74 12.68 10.08 15.92
N TRP A 75 13.30 11.04 15.23
CA TRP A 75 14.74 11.30 15.27
C TRP A 75 15.21 12.03 16.53
N GLU A 76 14.35 12.84 17.16
CA GLU A 76 14.70 13.55 18.40
C GLU A 76 14.89 12.59 19.59
N ARG A 77 14.22 11.43 19.57
CA ARG A 77 14.19 10.49 20.70
C ARG A 77 15.38 9.53 20.71
N THR A 78 16.03 9.32 19.57
CA THR A 78 17.13 8.36 19.38
C THR A 78 18.04 8.80 18.24
N VAL A 79 19.35 8.96 18.52
CA VAL A 79 20.35 9.39 17.51
C VAL A 79 20.66 8.33 16.44
N THR A 80 20.13 7.11 16.60
CA THR A 80 20.45 5.94 15.76
C THR A 80 19.24 5.31 15.07
N SER A 81 18.02 5.79 15.32
CA SER A 81 16.79 5.18 14.81
C SER A 81 15.71 6.23 14.57
N GLY A 82 15.08 6.17 13.41
CA GLY A 82 14.02 7.06 12.98
C GLY A 82 13.55 6.70 11.58
N ILE A 83 12.31 7.09 11.24
CA ILE A 83 11.79 6.92 9.88
C ILE A 83 12.36 8.04 9.02
N GLU A 84 12.92 7.72 7.88
CA GLU A 84 13.37 8.71 6.90
C GLU A 84 12.29 9.00 5.85
N ARG A 85 11.58 7.96 5.42
CA ARG A 85 10.59 8.06 4.34
C ARG A 85 9.42 7.11 4.49
N VAL A 86 8.27 7.56 4.04
CA VAL A 86 7.04 6.78 3.88
C VAL A 86 6.73 6.66 2.40
N LEU A 87 6.76 5.44 1.86
CA LEU A 87 6.47 5.13 0.46
C LEU A 87 5.06 4.57 0.35
N VAL A 88 4.14 5.34 -0.22
CA VAL A 88 2.72 5.00 -0.29
C VAL A 88 2.38 4.38 -1.65
N THR A 89 1.95 3.12 -1.61
CA THR A 89 1.20 2.49 -2.70
C THR A 89 -0.26 2.92 -2.54
N PRO A 90 -0.86 3.72 -3.44
CA PRO A 90 -2.20 4.28 -3.21
C PRO A 90 -3.32 3.23 -3.05
N GLY A 91 -4.34 3.53 -2.23
CA GLY A 91 -5.55 2.69 -2.09
C GLY A 91 -6.76 3.21 -2.86
N ASN A 92 -7.97 2.84 -2.44
CA ASN A 92 -9.21 3.39 -3.02
C ASN A 92 -9.71 4.62 -2.26
N HIS A 93 -9.34 4.81 -1.00
CA HIS A 93 -9.67 5.99 -0.20
C HIS A 93 -8.66 7.14 -0.38
N GLU A 94 -8.40 7.49 -1.63
CA GLU A 94 -7.50 8.57 -2.03
C GLU A 94 -8.18 9.51 -3.03
N ASP A 95 -7.78 10.78 -3.07
CA ASP A 95 -8.15 11.70 -4.14
C ASP A 95 -7.42 11.35 -5.45
N TRP A 96 -7.99 10.39 -6.17
CA TRP A 96 -7.43 9.93 -7.44
C TRP A 96 -7.39 11.02 -8.51
N ALA A 97 -8.24 12.05 -8.46
CA ALA A 97 -8.09 13.18 -9.39
C ALA A 97 -6.78 13.95 -9.15
N SER A 98 -6.41 14.15 -7.88
CA SER A 98 -5.12 14.73 -7.51
C SER A 98 -3.95 13.79 -7.86
N LEU A 99 -4.08 12.49 -7.61
CA LEU A 99 -3.04 11.50 -7.94
C LEU A 99 -2.81 11.37 -9.44
N ASP A 100 -3.87 11.26 -10.23
CA ASP A 100 -3.81 11.17 -11.70
C ASP A 100 -3.11 12.40 -12.27
N SER A 101 -3.44 13.59 -11.77
CA SER A 101 -2.77 14.83 -12.16
C SER A 101 -1.30 14.84 -11.79
N LEU A 102 -0.96 14.34 -10.59
CA LEU A 102 0.42 14.24 -10.10
C LEU A 102 1.25 13.29 -10.96
N PHE A 103 0.73 12.11 -11.29
CA PHE A 103 1.43 11.11 -12.09
C PHE A 103 1.47 11.48 -13.58
N ALA A 104 0.48 12.19 -14.10
CA ALA A 104 0.56 12.75 -15.45
C ALA A 104 1.68 13.79 -15.58
N ALA A 105 1.94 14.57 -14.53
CA ALA A 105 3.05 15.54 -14.49
C ALA A 105 4.42 14.87 -14.28
N HIS A 106 4.45 13.69 -13.65
CA HIS A 106 5.68 12.93 -13.33
C HIS A 106 5.54 11.46 -13.77
N PRO A 107 5.44 11.19 -15.08
CA PRO A 107 5.10 9.86 -15.59
C PRO A 107 6.12 8.81 -15.17
N GLY A 108 5.64 7.74 -14.55
CA GLY A 108 6.44 6.59 -14.11
C GLY A 108 7.37 6.85 -12.91
N ARG A 109 7.30 8.03 -12.28
CA ARG A 109 8.21 8.43 -11.20
C ARG A 109 7.48 8.44 -9.86
N ALA A 110 8.17 8.03 -8.80
CA ALA A 110 7.70 8.29 -7.44
C ALA A 110 7.79 9.78 -7.17
N VAL A 111 6.77 10.34 -6.51
CA VAL A 111 6.66 11.78 -6.27
C VAL A 111 6.57 12.06 -4.78
N ARG A 112 7.48 12.91 -4.28
CA ARG A 112 7.47 13.38 -2.90
C ARG A 112 6.44 14.49 -2.76
N VAL A 113 5.49 14.31 -1.84
CA VAL A 113 4.36 15.24 -1.61
C VAL A 113 4.42 15.96 -0.26
N SER A 114 5.36 15.57 0.61
CA SER A 114 5.66 16.24 1.89
C SER A 114 7.12 16.00 2.30
N GLU A 115 7.54 16.44 3.49
CA GLU A 115 8.93 16.24 3.93
C GLU A 115 9.31 14.75 4.00
N SER A 116 8.38 13.85 4.26
CA SER A 116 8.67 12.41 4.41
C SER A 116 7.86 11.48 3.50
N VAL A 117 6.78 11.96 2.89
CA VAL A 117 5.83 11.12 2.16
C VAL A 117 6.10 11.14 0.66
N TRP A 118 6.24 9.94 0.09
CA TRP A 118 6.33 9.68 -1.34
C TRP A 118 5.14 8.86 -1.79
N VAL A 119 4.59 9.19 -2.95
CA VAL A 119 3.50 8.43 -3.56
C VAL A 119 4.01 7.71 -4.81
N LEU A 120 3.72 6.41 -4.90
CA LEU A 120 4.21 5.53 -5.94
C LEU A 120 3.12 5.32 -7.02
N PRO A 121 3.39 5.62 -8.31
CA PRO A 121 2.44 5.29 -9.37
C PRO A 121 2.33 3.77 -9.56
N ARG A 122 1.24 3.33 -10.20
CA ARG A 122 1.10 1.94 -10.63
C ARG A 122 2.24 1.58 -11.58
N GLY A 123 2.90 0.45 -11.32
CA GLY A 123 4.04 0.00 -12.11
C GLY A 123 5.40 0.50 -11.62
N PHE A 124 5.43 1.32 -10.56
CA PHE A 124 6.69 1.81 -9.99
C PHE A 124 7.50 0.67 -9.38
N ARG A 125 8.79 0.63 -9.69
CA ARG A 125 9.72 -0.43 -9.28
C ARG A 125 10.88 0.17 -8.51
N PHE A 126 11.37 -0.57 -7.52
CA PHE A 126 12.52 -0.18 -6.72
C PHE A 126 13.20 -1.41 -6.11
N ALA A 127 14.36 -1.20 -5.48
CA ALA A 127 15.08 -2.24 -4.74
C ALA A 127 15.25 -1.86 -3.27
N ALA A 128 15.21 -2.86 -2.40
CA ALA A 128 15.58 -2.73 -1.00
C ALA A 128 16.24 -4.02 -0.51
N GLY A 129 17.37 -3.94 0.19
CA GLY A 129 18.04 -5.10 0.78
C GLY A 129 18.38 -6.21 -0.23
N GLY A 130 18.63 -5.86 -1.49
CA GLY A 130 18.87 -6.82 -2.58
C GLY A 130 17.62 -7.53 -3.13
N ARG A 131 16.41 -7.13 -2.70
CA ARG A 131 15.12 -7.61 -3.22
C ARG A 131 14.49 -6.57 -4.15
N SER A 132 13.81 -7.06 -5.18
CA SER A 132 13.05 -6.24 -6.12
C SER A 132 11.59 -6.06 -5.66
N PHE A 133 11.09 -4.83 -5.79
CA PHE A 133 9.74 -4.44 -5.43
C PHE A 133 8.97 -3.86 -6.61
N LEU A 134 7.66 -4.12 -6.63
CA LEU A 134 6.71 -3.52 -7.55
C LEU A 134 5.53 -2.95 -6.75
N SER A 135 5.23 -1.67 -6.94
CA SER A 135 4.03 -1.02 -6.42
C SER A 135 2.92 -1.03 -7.48
N PHE A 136 1.74 -1.49 -7.09
CA PHE A 136 0.55 -1.51 -7.93
C PHE A 136 -0.69 -1.17 -7.11
N GLY A 137 -0.89 0.13 -6.89
CA GLY A 137 -1.99 0.66 -6.07
C GLY A 137 -3.34 0.73 -6.78
N GLY A 138 -4.34 1.15 -6.02
CA GLY A 138 -5.74 1.18 -6.42
C GLY A 138 -6.50 -0.07 -5.99
N ALA A 139 -7.81 0.10 -5.80
CA ALA A 139 -8.77 -0.96 -5.53
C ALA A 139 -10.16 -0.46 -5.88
N ALA A 140 -11.13 -1.37 -5.99
CA ALA A 140 -12.51 -0.95 -6.20
C ALA A 140 -13.18 -0.62 -4.86
N SER A 141 -13.75 0.58 -4.74
CA SER A 141 -14.68 0.92 -3.67
C SER A 141 -15.99 0.13 -3.86
N ILE A 142 -16.22 -0.90 -3.05
CA ILE A 142 -17.43 -1.75 -3.16
C ILE A 142 -18.73 -0.96 -3.00
N ASP A 143 -18.67 0.14 -2.25
CA ASP A 143 -19.77 1.05 -1.95
C ASP A 143 -19.89 2.23 -2.94
N TYR A 144 -19.26 2.15 -4.12
CA TYR A 144 -19.24 3.22 -5.11
C TYR A 144 -20.63 3.78 -5.47
N ALA A 145 -21.66 2.92 -5.47
CA ALA A 145 -23.03 3.30 -5.79
C ALA A 145 -23.64 4.32 -4.81
N TYR A 146 -23.08 4.44 -3.61
CA TYR A 146 -23.50 5.37 -2.56
C TYR A 146 -22.59 6.59 -2.42
N ARG A 147 -21.57 6.70 -3.29
CA ARG A 147 -20.57 7.78 -3.26
C ARG A 147 -20.84 8.82 -4.33
N VAL A 148 -20.18 9.98 -4.19
CA VAL A 148 -20.25 11.07 -5.17
C VAL A 148 -19.03 10.99 -6.07
N ALA A 149 -19.26 10.72 -7.36
CA ALA A 149 -18.21 10.65 -8.36
C ALA A 149 -17.35 11.93 -8.38
N LEU A 150 -16.04 11.74 -8.50
CA LEU A 150 -15.00 12.77 -8.51
C LEU A 150 -14.91 13.60 -7.22
N ARG A 151 -15.47 13.10 -6.11
CA ARG A 151 -15.41 13.74 -4.80
C ARG A 151 -15.13 12.78 -3.65
N SER A 152 -15.84 11.66 -3.61
CA SER A 152 -15.64 10.61 -2.60
C SER A 152 -15.45 9.23 -3.21
N TRP A 153 -15.49 9.16 -4.54
CA TRP A 153 -15.21 7.99 -5.38
C TRP A 153 -14.70 8.48 -6.73
N TRP A 154 -13.70 7.81 -7.28
CA TRP A 154 -13.16 8.11 -8.60
C TRP A 154 -13.10 6.83 -9.41
N PRO A 155 -13.63 6.78 -10.64
CA PRO A 155 -13.49 5.60 -11.49
C PRO A 155 -12.03 5.15 -11.69
N SER A 156 -11.07 6.08 -11.64
CA SER A 156 -9.64 5.80 -11.79
C SER A 156 -8.99 5.13 -10.57
N GLU A 157 -9.70 4.96 -9.44
CA GLU A 157 -9.24 4.09 -8.34
C GLU A 157 -9.06 2.64 -8.79
N MET A 158 -9.86 2.21 -9.76
CA MET A 158 -9.79 0.91 -10.42
C MET A 158 -8.61 0.91 -11.39
N PRO A 159 -7.67 -0.05 -11.27
CA PRO A 159 -6.60 -0.19 -12.26
C PRO A 159 -7.16 -0.40 -13.68
N SER A 160 -6.45 0.10 -14.67
CA SER A 160 -6.78 -0.09 -16.08
C SER A 160 -5.91 -1.18 -16.72
N LEU A 161 -6.25 -1.60 -17.94
CA LEU A 161 -5.40 -2.49 -18.72
C LEU A 161 -4.04 -1.87 -19.06
N ASP A 162 -3.96 -0.54 -19.16
CA ASP A 162 -2.70 0.14 -19.44
C ASP A 162 -1.78 0.18 -18.21
N ASP A 163 -2.37 0.31 -17.02
CA ASP A 163 -1.65 0.16 -15.75
C ASP A 163 -1.04 -1.24 -15.65
N ILE A 164 -1.81 -2.29 -15.99
CA ILE A 164 -1.30 -3.67 -16.01
C ILE A 164 -0.13 -3.78 -16.98
N ARG A 165 -0.26 -3.28 -18.22
CA ARG A 165 0.84 -3.33 -19.19
C ARG A 165 2.10 -2.65 -18.66
N THR A 166 1.94 -1.47 -18.08
CA THR A 166 3.04 -0.71 -17.48
C THR A 166 3.73 -1.52 -16.37
N ALA A 167 2.95 -2.14 -15.49
CA ALA A 167 3.47 -2.94 -14.39
C ALA A 167 4.23 -4.19 -14.86
N VAL A 168 3.70 -4.92 -15.85
CA VAL A 168 4.27 -6.22 -16.27
C VAL A 168 5.48 -6.10 -17.20
N VAL A 169 5.67 -4.95 -17.87
CA VAL A 169 6.82 -4.73 -18.79
C VAL A 169 8.16 -4.93 -18.09
N GLY A 170 8.27 -4.60 -16.80
CA GLY A 170 9.50 -4.82 -16.02
C GLY A 170 9.78 -6.28 -15.64
N GLY A 171 8.91 -7.22 -16.00
CA GLY A 171 9.10 -8.65 -15.73
C GLY A 171 8.90 -9.04 -14.26
N ALA A 172 9.63 -10.06 -13.82
CA ALA A 172 9.48 -10.62 -12.48
C ALA A 172 9.82 -9.60 -11.36
N THR A 173 9.30 -9.83 -10.16
CA THR A 173 9.61 -9.07 -8.94
C THR A 173 9.65 -10.02 -7.74
N ASP A 174 10.37 -9.71 -6.67
CA ASP A 174 10.36 -10.53 -5.45
C ASP A 174 9.13 -10.22 -4.59
N VAL A 175 8.83 -8.92 -4.44
CA VAL A 175 7.74 -8.41 -3.60
C VAL A 175 6.78 -7.56 -4.42
N LEU A 176 5.49 -7.84 -4.31
CA LEU A 176 4.40 -7.07 -4.90
C LEU A 176 3.63 -6.35 -3.79
N LEU A 177 3.60 -5.02 -3.85
CA LEU A 177 2.81 -4.16 -2.97
C LEU A 177 1.53 -3.75 -3.70
N THR A 178 0.39 -4.12 -3.15
CA THR A 178 -0.93 -3.71 -3.67
C THR A 178 -1.76 -3.15 -2.53
N HIS A 179 -2.89 -2.52 -2.85
CA HIS A 179 -3.87 -2.18 -1.82
C HIS A 179 -4.88 -3.32 -1.60
N ASP A 180 -5.43 -3.86 -2.68
CA ASP A 180 -6.36 -5.01 -2.63
C ASP A 180 -5.64 -6.33 -2.96
N ALA A 181 -6.30 -7.45 -2.69
CA ALA A 181 -5.79 -8.79 -2.93
C ALA A 181 -5.82 -9.17 -4.43
N GLY A 182 -5.02 -10.17 -4.81
CA GLY A 182 -5.21 -10.90 -6.07
C GLY A 182 -6.35 -11.93 -5.98
N LEU A 183 -6.32 -12.98 -6.80
CA LEU A 183 -7.25 -14.11 -6.67
C LEU A 183 -6.75 -15.16 -5.66
N SER A 184 -5.46 -15.16 -5.33
CA SER A 184 -4.88 -15.90 -4.21
C SER A 184 -5.24 -15.25 -2.86
N VAL A 185 -6.51 -15.34 -2.49
CA VAL A 185 -7.05 -14.74 -1.26
C VAL A 185 -6.79 -15.61 -0.03
N THR A 186 -6.33 -14.99 1.06
CA THR A 186 -6.04 -15.70 2.31
C THR A 186 -7.34 -16.28 2.94
N PRO A 187 -7.24 -17.30 3.81
CA PRO A 187 -8.42 -18.05 4.27
C PRO A 187 -9.51 -17.20 4.94
N GLN A 188 -9.14 -16.23 5.79
CA GLN A 188 -10.12 -15.37 6.46
C GLN A 188 -10.77 -14.39 5.49
N ILE A 189 -9.99 -13.86 4.54
CA ILE A 189 -10.52 -12.97 3.50
C ILE A 189 -11.45 -13.74 2.57
N ALA A 190 -11.10 -14.96 2.17
CA ALA A 190 -11.98 -15.84 1.39
C ALA A 190 -13.32 -16.07 2.10
N ALA A 191 -13.31 -16.26 3.43
CA ALA A 191 -14.53 -16.41 4.22
C ALA A 191 -15.41 -15.14 4.20
N VAL A 192 -14.80 -13.95 4.28
CA VAL A 192 -15.55 -12.68 4.17
C VAL A 192 -16.14 -12.48 2.77
N LEU A 193 -15.36 -12.78 1.72
CA LEU A 193 -15.76 -12.55 0.34
C LEU A 193 -16.89 -13.49 -0.12
N THR A 194 -16.92 -14.70 0.41
CA THR A 194 -17.93 -15.73 0.06
C THR A 194 -19.08 -15.80 1.06
N GLY A 195 -18.93 -15.17 2.23
CA GLY A 195 -19.90 -15.16 3.31
C GLY A 195 -21.12 -14.26 3.05
N PRO A 196 -22.04 -14.17 4.02
CA PRO A 196 -23.15 -13.23 3.96
C PRO A 196 -22.64 -11.81 3.76
N SER A 197 -23.17 -11.12 2.77
CA SER A 197 -22.77 -9.76 2.41
C SER A 197 -23.97 -8.84 2.34
N GLN A 198 -23.82 -7.63 2.86
CA GLN A 198 -24.81 -6.56 2.73
C GLN A 198 -24.86 -5.96 1.31
N TRP A 199 -23.77 -6.12 0.55
CA TRP A 199 -23.62 -5.56 -0.80
C TRP A 199 -24.35 -6.41 -1.82
N VAL A 200 -24.95 -5.81 -2.84
CA VAL A 200 -25.65 -6.53 -3.91
C VAL A 200 -24.66 -7.18 -4.89
N ALA A 201 -25.17 -8.08 -5.75
CA ALA A 201 -24.32 -8.86 -6.65
C ALA A 201 -23.46 -8.01 -7.59
N SER A 202 -23.97 -6.89 -8.11
CA SER A 202 -23.24 -6.00 -9.01
C SER A 202 -22.09 -5.25 -8.31
N GLU A 203 -22.27 -4.88 -7.03
CA GLU A 203 -21.22 -4.23 -6.22
C GLU A 203 -20.09 -5.22 -5.92
N ARG A 204 -20.45 -6.45 -5.53
CA ARG A 204 -19.47 -7.53 -5.34
C ARG A 204 -18.75 -7.89 -6.63
N GLN A 205 -19.45 -7.88 -7.76
CA GLN A 205 -18.84 -8.09 -9.07
C GLN A 205 -17.84 -6.98 -9.41
N TYR A 206 -18.21 -5.71 -9.18
CA TYR A 206 -17.32 -4.56 -9.37
C TYR A 206 -16.04 -4.69 -8.51
N SER A 207 -16.18 -5.00 -7.23
CA SER A 207 -15.02 -5.29 -6.35
C SER A 207 -14.19 -6.49 -6.85
N GLY A 208 -14.82 -7.58 -7.27
CA GLY A 208 -14.12 -8.74 -7.83
C GLY A 208 -13.34 -8.45 -9.12
N MET A 209 -13.78 -7.47 -9.93
CA MET A 209 -13.04 -7.04 -11.12
C MET A 209 -11.70 -6.40 -10.74
N GLY A 210 -11.63 -5.60 -9.67
CA GLY A 210 -10.38 -5.02 -9.17
C GLY A 210 -9.35 -6.09 -8.82
N ARG A 211 -9.76 -7.09 -8.05
CA ARG A 211 -8.91 -8.23 -7.69
C ARG A 211 -8.44 -9.03 -8.90
N THR A 212 -9.30 -9.19 -9.91
CA THR A 212 -8.92 -9.84 -11.18
C THR A 212 -7.81 -9.06 -11.92
N LEU A 213 -7.86 -7.73 -11.90
CA LEU A 213 -6.85 -6.87 -12.54
C LEU A 213 -5.50 -6.94 -11.81
N ILE A 214 -5.52 -6.96 -10.48
CA ILE A 214 -4.33 -7.18 -9.65
C ILE A 214 -3.74 -8.57 -9.92
N ASP A 215 -4.59 -9.59 -10.06
CA ASP A 215 -4.16 -10.97 -10.29
C ASP A 215 -3.45 -11.16 -11.64
N TYR A 216 -3.81 -10.40 -12.67
CA TYR A 216 -3.03 -10.37 -13.92
C TYR A 216 -1.59 -9.88 -13.69
N VAL A 217 -1.40 -8.85 -12.87
CA VAL A 217 -0.05 -8.36 -12.52
C VAL A 217 0.68 -9.39 -11.69
N LEU A 218 0.03 -9.96 -10.68
CA LEU A 218 0.61 -10.98 -9.82
C LEU A 218 1.09 -12.19 -10.63
N THR A 219 0.24 -12.71 -11.51
CA THR A 219 0.57 -13.86 -12.37
C THR A 219 1.73 -13.55 -13.31
N ALA A 220 1.72 -12.37 -13.94
CA ALA A 220 2.75 -12.00 -14.92
C ALA A 220 4.10 -11.65 -14.28
N THR A 221 4.11 -11.14 -13.05
CA THR A 221 5.33 -10.70 -12.34
C THR A 221 5.85 -11.72 -11.34
N ASN A 222 5.11 -12.80 -11.09
CA ASN A 222 5.53 -13.94 -10.31
C ASN A 222 6.24 -13.59 -8.98
N PRO A 223 5.60 -12.82 -8.08
CA PRO A 223 6.22 -12.46 -6.80
C PRO A 223 6.39 -13.68 -5.89
N LEU A 224 7.36 -13.61 -4.99
CA LEU A 224 7.49 -14.52 -3.85
C LEU A 224 6.54 -14.11 -2.72
N LEU A 225 6.29 -12.80 -2.59
CA LEU A 225 5.44 -12.22 -1.58
C LEU A 225 4.51 -11.16 -2.17
N GLN A 226 3.21 -11.25 -1.89
CA GLN A 226 2.26 -10.14 -2.03
C GLN A 226 1.93 -9.59 -0.63
N LEU A 227 2.00 -8.27 -0.46
CA LEU A 227 1.53 -7.54 0.71
C LEU A 227 0.37 -6.63 0.29
N HIS A 228 -0.75 -6.69 0.99
CA HIS A 228 -1.90 -5.82 0.73
C HIS A 228 -2.69 -5.43 1.98
N GLY A 229 -3.54 -4.40 1.86
CA GLY A 229 -4.48 -3.94 2.89
C GLY A 229 -5.93 -4.20 2.46
N HIS A 230 -6.77 -3.15 2.49
CA HIS A 230 -8.15 -3.04 1.96
C HIS A 230 -9.23 -3.85 2.67
N HIS A 231 -8.91 -5.08 3.10
CA HIS A 231 -9.89 -5.98 3.71
C HIS A 231 -10.02 -5.80 5.23
N HIS A 232 -9.19 -4.95 5.83
CA HIS A 232 -9.21 -4.62 7.26
C HIS A 232 -9.07 -5.86 8.16
N LEU A 233 -8.25 -6.81 7.71
CA LEU A 233 -8.04 -8.10 8.35
C LEU A 233 -6.58 -8.51 8.22
N ARG A 234 -5.92 -8.73 9.37
CA ARG A 234 -4.61 -9.36 9.42
C ARG A 234 -4.76 -10.86 9.13
N ASP A 235 -4.17 -11.33 8.03
CA ASP A 235 -4.20 -12.74 7.66
C ASP A 235 -3.00 -13.13 6.77
N THR A 236 -2.63 -14.40 6.79
CA THR A 236 -1.50 -14.94 6.01
C THR A 236 -1.94 -16.17 5.22
N GLY A 237 -1.49 -16.28 3.97
CA GLY A 237 -1.70 -17.45 3.12
C GLY A 237 -0.44 -17.85 2.38
N VAL A 238 -0.32 -19.16 2.10
CA VAL A 238 0.74 -19.71 1.25
C VAL A 238 0.07 -20.53 0.15
N PHE A 239 0.46 -20.26 -1.10
CA PHE A 239 -0.15 -20.83 -2.30
C PHE A 239 0.92 -21.51 -3.14
N GLU A 240 0.80 -22.82 -3.30
CA GLU A 240 1.70 -23.62 -4.13
C GLU A 240 1.52 -23.28 -5.62
N ARG A 241 2.63 -23.26 -6.36
CA ARG A 241 2.65 -22.97 -7.80
C ARG A 241 3.45 -24.03 -8.53
N GLU A 242 2.88 -24.59 -9.59
CA GLU A 242 3.55 -25.65 -10.35
C GLU A 242 4.84 -25.13 -11.00
N GLY A 243 5.98 -25.75 -10.68
CA GLY A 243 7.28 -25.39 -11.24
C GLY A 243 7.87 -24.06 -10.74
N MET A 244 7.30 -23.48 -9.68
CA MET A 244 7.67 -22.15 -9.17
C MET A 244 7.71 -22.17 -7.63
N PRO A 245 8.47 -21.29 -6.97
CA PRO A 245 8.38 -21.14 -5.52
C PRO A 245 6.94 -20.81 -5.09
N PRO A 246 6.49 -21.21 -3.90
CA PRO A 246 5.18 -20.83 -3.40
C PRO A 246 5.05 -19.31 -3.30
N LEU A 247 3.85 -18.79 -3.52
CA LEU A 247 3.50 -17.42 -3.24
C LEU A 247 3.07 -17.32 -1.77
N ARG A 248 3.67 -16.41 -1.00
CA ARG A 248 3.10 -15.96 0.27
C ARG A 248 2.26 -14.71 0.06
N VAL A 249 1.13 -14.62 0.72
CA VAL A 249 0.25 -13.45 0.73
C VAL A 249 0.06 -13.01 2.17
N GLU A 250 0.29 -11.73 2.43
CA GLU A 250 0.14 -11.09 3.73
C GLU A 250 -0.86 -9.96 3.59
N ALA A 251 -2.01 -10.13 4.26
CA ALA A 251 -3.01 -9.09 4.41
C ALA A 251 -2.78 -8.36 5.74
N LEU A 252 -2.77 -7.03 5.71
CA LEU A 252 -2.61 -6.19 6.89
C LEU A 252 -3.97 -5.64 7.35
N GLY A 253 -4.06 -5.38 8.66
CA GLY A 253 -5.23 -4.77 9.28
C GLY A 253 -5.35 -3.27 8.99
N MET A 254 -6.42 -2.66 9.51
CA MET A 254 -6.60 -1.20 9.51
C MET A 254 -6.16 -0.56 10.84
N ASP A 255 -6.11 0.77 10.86
CA ASP A 255 -5.89 1.57 12.06
C ASP A 255 -6.72 1.09 13.26
N GLY A 256 -6.07 1.00 14.43
CA GLY A 256 -6.68 0.50 15.66
C GLY A 256 -6.67 -1.04 15.81
N GLN A 257 -6.25 -1.78 14.79
CA GLN A 257 -6.09 -3.24 14.86
C GLN A 257 -4.62 -3.64 15.05
N ASP A 258 -4.43 -4.81 15.66
CA ASP A 258 -3.13 -5.47 15.63
C ASP A 258 -2.85 -5.96 14.20
N GLY A 259 -1.58 -6.03 13.82
CA GLY A 259 -1.21 -6.43 12.45
C GLY A 259 -1.48 -5.36 11.37
N ASN A 260 -1.80 -4.11 11.76
CA ASN A 260 -1.77 -2.98 10.83
C ASN A 260 -0.34 -2.52 10.51
N VAL A 261 0.62 -2.69 11.42
CA VAL A 261 2.03 -2.38 11.18
C VAL A 261 2.84 -3.64 11.41
N THR A 262 3.74 -3.96 10.48
CA THR A 262 4.56 -5.16 10.50
C THR A 262 6.01 -4.86 10.14
N LEU A 263 6.92 -5.74 10.52
CA LEU A 263 8.31 -5.76 10.11
C LEU A 263 8.52 -6.90 9.12
N LEU A 264 9.03 -6.56 7.93
CA LEU A 264 9.38 -7.48 6.86
C LEU A 264 10.89 -7.69 6.86
N ASN A 265 11.34 -8.93 7.05
CA ASN A 265 12.74 -9.31 6.87
C ASN A 265 13.03 -9.52 5.38
N LEU A 266 14.03 -8.86 4.79
CA LEU A 266 14.30 -8.97 3.35
C LEU A 266 15.20 -10.14 2.95
N ASP A 267 15.86 -10.78 3.92
CA ASP A 267 16.66 -11.97 3.67
C ASP A 267 15.75 -13.19 3.40
N ASP A 268 14.66 -13.37 4.17
CA ASP A 268 13.74 -14.51 4.06
C ASP A 268 12.25 -14.17 3.82
N LEU A 269 11.94 -12.88 3.69
CA LEU A 269 10.60 -12.32 3.48
C LEU A 269 9.62 -12.54 4.65
N SER A 270 10.07 -13.05 5.79
CA SER A 270 9.21 -13.26 6.96
C SER A 270 8.63 -11.95 7.50
N VAL A 271 7.39 -12.02 7.99
CA VAL A 271 6.63 -10.87 8.49
C VAL A 271 6.31 -11.06 9.95
N THR A 272 6.61 -10.06 10.77
CA THR A 272 6.29 -10.04 12.20
C THR A 272 5.43 -8.83 12.52
N ASP A 273 4.32 -9.03 13.22
CA ASP A 273 3.45 -7.93 13.61
C ASP A 273 4.12 -7.04 14.67
N LEU A 274 4.04 -5.73 14.49
CA LEU A 274 4.53 -4.76 15.47
C LEU A 274 3.40 -4.36 16.41
N GLU A 275 3.71 -4.29 17.70
CA GLU A 275 2.78 -3.76 18.69
C GLU A 275 2.68 -2.23 18.58
N VAL A 276 1.49 -1.77 18.19
CA VAL A 276 1.09 -0.37 18.25
C VAL A 276 0.13 -0.22 19.43
N SER A 277 0.52 0.57 20.43
CA SER A 277 -0.34 0.86 21.58
C SER A 277 -1.68 1.42 21.10
N ARG A 278 -2.80 0.89 21.60
CA ARG A 278 -4.15 1.36 21.28
C ARG A 278 -4.49 2.64 22.04
#